data_AF-A0A0K0CY57-F1
#
_entry.id   AF-A0A0K0CY57-F1
#
_cell.length_a   1.000
_cell.length_b   1.000
_cell.length_c   1.000
_cell.angle_alpha   90.00
_cell.angle_beta   90.00
_cell.angle_gamma   90.00
#
_symmetry.space_group_name_H-M   'P 1'
#
loop_
_entity.id
_entity.type
_entity.pdbx_description
1 polymer ?
#
loop_
_entity_poly.entity_id
_entity_poly.type
_entity_poly.pdbx_seq_one_letter_code
_entity_poly.pdbx_strand_id
1 'polypeptide(L)'
;MTAYLTDLCGGDMTKNFWIGQFLSGILLSVVRVIGFADGVLPWMGRRFVLLVSQGLAVVFFGCVIAFLFMGQKGEWYYTMVYLAAFVFTSIVWEPCYLCASELMPTDVRATSTASCSIVGRIANIGASMLSGLKTVYEPGVHMISMVCGTANVLVAFLWLQETKNCSLDSAGKKSEESEPKT
;
A
#
# COMPACT_ATOMS: atom_id res chain seq x y z
N MET A 1 -0.18 3.31 6.07
CA MET A 1 1.06 3.82 6.72
C MET A 1 2.06 4.32 5.68
N THR A 2 2.62 3.43 4.86
CA THR A 2 3.73 3.71 3.94
C THR A 2 3.46 4.88 2.99
N ALA A 3 2.30 4.92 2.30
CA ALA A 3 1.96 6.02 1.40
C ALA A 3 1.93 7.39 2.11
N TYR A 4 1.30 7.46 3.29
CA TYR A 4 1.17 8.69 4.07
C TYR A 4 2.52 9.15 4.64
N LEU A 5 3.36 8.21 5.09
CA LEU A 5 4.72 8.51 5.54
C LEU A 5 5.57 9.08 4.40
N THR A 6 5.47 8.48 3.22
CA THR A 6 6.19 8.90 2.02
C THR A 6 5.71 10.26 1.50
N ASP A 7 4.41 10.57 1.62
CA ASP A 7 3.86 11.89 1.32
C ASP A 7 4.42 12.96 2.27
N LEU A 8 4.38 12.73 3.59
CA LEU A 8 4.98 13.64 4.58
C LEU A 8 6.49 13.85 4.32
N CYS A 9 7.19 12.78 3.94
CA CYS A 9 8.62 12.86 3.67
C CYS A 9 8.96 13.43 2.28
N GLY A 10 7.96 13.60 1.40
CA GLY A 10 8.13 14.10 0.03
C GLY A 10 8.61 15.55 -0.05
N GLY A 11 8.43 16.33 1.02
CA GLY A 11 8.91 17.71 1.11
C GLY A 11 10.43 17.88 1.00
N ASP A 12 11.23 16.88 1.40
CA ASP A 12 12.70 16.91 1.27
C ASP A 12 13.21 16.25 -0.01
N MET A 13 12.33 15.85 -0.92
CA MET A 13 12.71 15.09 -2.10
C MET A 13 13.40 15.95 -3.15
N THR A 14 12.99 17.21 -3.26
CA THR A 14 13.46 18.18 -4.23
C THR A 14 13.92 19.45 -3.54
N LYS A 15 14.90 20.17 -4.11
CA LYS A 15 15.35 21.49 -3.62
C LYS A 15 14.22 22.52 -3.49
N ASN A 16 13.09 22.30 -4.16
CA ASN A 16 11.89 23.12 -4.10
C ASN A 16 10.70 22.30 -3.61
N PHE A 17 10.28 22.49 -2.35
CA PHE A 17 9.13 21.83 -1.73
C PHE A 17 7.86 21.84 -2.61
N TRP A 18 7.57 22.99 -3.21
CA TRP A 18 6.40 23.19 -4.08
C TRP A 18 6.41 22.32 -5.34
N ILE A 19 7.58 22.13 -5.97
CA ILE A 19 7.71 21.27 -7.16
C ILE A 19 7.46 19.81 -6.78
N GLY A 20 8.01 19.37 -5.65
CA GLY A 20 7.83 17.99 -5.16
C GLY A 20 6.37 17.67 -4.90
N GLN A 21 5.65 18.57 -4.21
CA GLN A 21 4.24 18.37 -3.86
C GLN A 21 3.30 18.45 -5.07
N PHE A 22 3.58 19.34 -6.02
CA PHE A 22 2.76 19.45 -7.23
C PHE A 22 2.93 18.20 -8.11
N LEU A 23 4.17 17.70 -8.22
CA LEU A 23 4.50 16.51 -9.00
C LEU A 23 3.92 15.24 -8.38
N SER A 24 3.99 15.08 -7.06
CA SER A 24 3.35 13.96 -6.35
C SER A 24 1.82 14.01 -6.48
N GLY A 25 1.22 15.19 -6.39
CA GLY A 25 -0.23 15.39 -6.54
C GLY A 25 -0.76 15.07 -7.93
N ILE A 26 -0.07 15.53 -8.99
CA ILE A 26 -0.44 15.19 -10.38
C ILE A 26 -0.31 13.68 -10.61
N LEU A 27 0.82 13.08 -10.20
CA LEU A 27 1.06 11.66 -10.35
C LEU A 27 -0.01 10.83 -9.63
N LEU A 28 -0.37 11.21 -8.39
CA LEU A 28 -1.42 10.53 -7.64
C LEU A 28 -2.78 10.60 -8.36
N SER A 29 -3.08 11.75 -8.96
CA SER A 29 -4.33 11.95 -9.72
C SER A 29 -4.40 11.05 -10.95
N VAL A 30 -3.33 10.96 -11.73
CA VAL A 30 -3.23 10.08 -12.90
C VAL A 30 -3.36 8.62 -12.50
N VAL A 31 -2.67 8.22 -11.43
CA VAL A 31 -2.70 6.85 -10.91
C VAL A 31 -4.10 6.48 -10.43
N ARG A 32 -4.83 7.40 -9.80
CA ARG A 32 -6.22 7.18 -9.39
C ARG A 32 -7.13 6.87 -10.60
N VAL A 33 -6.95 7.61 -11.69
CA VAL A 33 -7.72 7.38 -12.94
C VAL A 33 -7.40 5.99 -13.52
N ILE A 34 -6.14 5.57 -13.47
CA ILE A 34 -5.70 4.23 -13.90
C ILE A 34 -6.26 3.14 -12.96
N GLY A 35 -6.28 3.36 -11.65
CA GLY A 35 -6.86 2.43 -10.67
C GLY A 35 -8.36 2.21 -10.89
N PHE A 36 -9.11 3.25 -11.28
CA PHE A 36 -10.49 3.11 -11.72
C PHE A 36 -10.63 2.30 -13.02
N ALA A 37 -9.70 2.45 -13.96
CA ALA A 37 -9.68 1.66 -15.19
C ALA A 37 -9.28 0.20 -14.94
N ASP A 38 -8.43 -0.08 -13.94
CA ASP A 38 -8.06 -1.44 -13.53
C ASP A 38 -9.26 -2.24 -13.00
N GLY A 39 -10.25 -1.56 -12.40
CA GLY A 39 -11.55 -2.15 -12.04
C GLY A 39 -12.37 -2.67 -13.22
N VAL A 40 -12.02 -2.31 -14.46
CA VAL A 40 -12.71 -2.72 -15.70
C VAL A 40 -11.94 -3.83 -16.44
N LEU A 41 -10.69 -4.13 -16.05
CA LEU A 41 -9.85 -5.13 -16.71
C LEU A 41 -9.97 -6.52 -16.02
N PRO A 42 -10.71 -7.49 -16.58
CA PRO A 42 -10.94 -8.80 -15.97
C PRO A 42 -9.69 -9.73 -15.95
N TRP A 43 -8.57 -9.30 -16.53
CA TRP A 43 -7.41 -10.15 -16.75
C TRP A 43 -6.45 -10.18 -15.55
N MET A 44 -6.38 -9.12 -14.75
CA MET A 44 -5.50 -9.02 -13.57
C MET A 44 -6.22 -9.45 -12.29
N GLY A 45 -5.76 -10.54 -11.67
CA GLY A 45 -6.29 -10.97 -10.37
C GLY A 45 -5.85 -10.02 -9.25
N ARG A 46 -6.75 -9.64 -8.34
CA ARG A 46 -6.50 -8.69 -7.23
C ARG A 46 -5.25 -9.01 -6.40
N ARG A 47 -5.01 -10.29 -6.11
CA ARG A 47 -3.80 -10.76 -5.40
C ARG A 47 -2.53 -10.48 -6.20
N PHE A 48 -2.55 -10.71 -7.51
CA PHE A 48 -1.41 -10.47 -8.39
C PHE A 48 -1.09 -8.97 -8.48
N VAL A 49 -2.10 -8.11 -8.64
CA VAL A 49 -1.92 -6.65 -8.63
C VAL A 49 -1.30 -6.18 -7.32
N LEU A 50 -1.82 -6.67 -6.19
CA LEU A 50 -1.33 -6.31 -4.86
C LEU A 50 0.12 -6.80 -4.63
N LEU A 51 0.44 -8.04 -4.99
CA LEU A 51 1.79 -8.58 -4.85
C LEU A 51 2.80 -7.89 -5.75
N VAL A 52 2.45 -7.64 -7.02
CA VAL A 52 3.35 -7.00 -7.99
C VAL A 52 3.58 -5.53 -7.62
N SER A 53 2.51 -4.78 -7.32
CA SER A 53 2.64 -3.36 -6.94
C SER A 53 3.40 -3.19 -5.63
N GLN A 54 3.09 -3.99 -4.60
CA GLN A 54 3.77 -3.90 -3.31
C GLN A 54 5.22 -4.40 -3.39
N GLY A 55 5.49 -5.46 -4.15
CA GLY A 55 6.86 -5.96 -4.38
C GLY A 55 7.71 -4.93 -5.10
N LEU A 56 7.16 -4.31 -6.14
CA LEU A 56 7.83 -3.26 -6.90
C LEU A 56 8.07 -2.01 -6.04
N ALA A 57 7.12 -1.63 -5.17
CA ALA A 57 7.29 -0.56 -4.19
C ALA A 57 8.47 -0.83 -3.23
N VAL A 58 8.60 -2.06 -2.72
CA VAL A 58 9.72 -2.45 -1.84
C VAL A 58 11.06 -2.31 -2.55
N VAL A 59 11.16 -2.74 -3.81
CA VAL A 59 12.37 -2.57 -4.63
C VAL A 59 12.71 -1.09 -4.79
N PHE A 60 11.73 -0.24 -5.11
CA PHE A 60 11.97 1.20 -5.24
C PHE A 60 12.37 1.85 -3.92
N PHE A 61 11.80 1.45 -2.78
CA PHE A 61 12.28 1.91 -1.47
C PHE A 61 13.72 1.48 -1.17
N GLY A 62 14.10 0.27 -1.56
CA GLY A 62 15.50 -0.18 -1.48
C GLY A 62 16.44 0.71 -2.29
N CYS A 63 16.03 1.09 -3.50
CA CYS A 63 16.78 2.04 -4.34
C CYS A 63 16.85 3.43 -3.70
N VAL A 64 15.76 3.95 -3.12
CA VAL A 64 15.77 5.24 -2.38
C VAL A 64 16.79 5.20 -1.25
N ILE A 65 16.82 4.13 -0.46
CA ILE A 65 17.78 3.95 0.63
C ILE A 65 19.22 3.94 0.09
N ALA A 66 19.48 3.19 -0.99
CA ALA A 66 20.80 3.13 -1.62
C ALA A 66 21.28 4.50 -2.12
N PHE A 67 20.42 5.28 -2.77
CA PHE A 67 20.75 6.64 -3.21
C PHE A 67 20.99 7.61 -2.04
N LEU A 68 20.30 7.40 -0.91
CA LEU A 68 20.48 8.19 0.30
C LEU A 68 21.83 7.88 0.97
N PHE A 69 22.27 6.62 0.96
CA PHE A 69 23.62 6.23 1.41
C PHE A 69 24.74 6.76 0.50
N MET A 70 24.48 6.91 -0.80
CA MET A 70 25.42 7.53 -1.75
C MET A 70 25.48 9.07 -1.66
N GLY A 71 24.69 9.69 -0.76
CA GLY A 71 24.69 11.14 -0.55
C GLY A 71 24.12 11.95 -1.72
N GLN A 72 23.44 11.31 -2.68
CA GLN A 72 22.87 11.95 -3.87
C GLN A 72 21.47 12.54 -3.58
N LYS A 73 21.31 13.19 -2.43
CA LYS A 73 20.02 13.74 -1.98
C LYS A 73 19.69 15.00 -2.80
N GLY A 74 18.47 15.04 -3.36
CA GLY A 74 17.97 16.19 -4.10
C GLY A 74 18.36 16.23 -5.58
N GLU A 75 19.02 15.20 -6.08
CA GLU A 75 19.19 14.97 -7.52
C GLU A 75 17.87 14.55 -8.17
N TRP A 76 17.73 14.83 -9.47
CA TRP A 76 16.51 14.49 -10.21
C TRP A 76 16.23 12.98 -10.18
N TYR A 77 17.28 12.16 -10.26
CA TYR A 77 17.15 10.69 -10.20
C TYR A 77 16.60 10.18 -8.86
N TYR A 78 17.02 10.78 -7.75
CA TYR A 78 16.48 10.46 -6.42
C TYR A 78 14.97 10.76 -6.36
N THR A 79 14.58 11.93 -6.88
CA THR A 79 13.18 12.37 -6.95
C THR A 79 12.32 11.41 -7.78
N MET A 80 12.81 10.97 -8.94
CA MET A 80 12.08 10.05 -9.80
C MET A 80 11.85 8.67 -9.14
N VAL A 81 12.88 8.12 -8.50
CA VAL A 81 12.81 6.80 -7.83
C VAL A 81 11.90 6.86 -6.61
N TYR A 82 11.94 7.95 -5.87
CA TYR A 82 11.05 8.16 -4.73
C TYR A 82 9.59 8.36 -5.15
N LEU A 83 9.33 9.12 -6.22
CA LEU A 83 7.98 9.25 -6.79
C LEU A 83 7.45 7.91 -7.29
N ALA A 84 8.30 7.07 -7.90
CA ALA A 84 7.91 5.72 -8.29
C ALA A 84 7.50 4.90 -7.06
N ALA A 85 8.30 4.90 -5.98
CA ALA A 85 7.95 4.21 -4.73
C ALA A 85 6.60 4.69 -4.15
N PHE A 86 6.36 6.00 -4.19
CA PHE A 86 5.10 6.61 -3.76
C PHE A 86 3.90 6.15 -4.59
N VAL A 87 4.05 6.13 -5.92
CA VAL A 87 3.00 5.70 -6.85
C VAL A 87 2.63 4.24 -6.61
N PHE A 88 3.62 3.34 -6.58
CA PHE A 88 3.34 1.91 -6.40
C PHE A 88 2.70 1.60 -5.04
N THR A 89 3.09 2.32 -3.99
CA THR A 89 2.47 2.20 -2.68
C THR A 89 1.03 2.72 -2.66
N SER A 90 0.74 3.76 -3.44
CA SER A 90 -0.60 4.34 -3.52
C SER A 90 -1.59 3.43 -4.26
N ILE A 91 -1.12 2.69 -5.27
CA ILE A 91 -1.92 1.70 -6.02
C ILE A 91 -2.40 0.56 -5.11
N VAL A 92 -1.61 0.17 -4.10
CA VAL A 92 -1.94 -0.94 -3.18
C VAL A 92 -3.18 -0.64 -2.33
N TRP A 93 -3.47 0.63 -2.05
CA TRP A 93 -4.52 0.99 -1.09
C TRP A 93 -5.91 0.55 -1.55
N GLU A 94 -6.24 0.76 -2.82
CA GLU A 94 -7.60 0.51 -3.34
C GLU A 94 -7.94 -0.99 -3.40
N PRO A 95 -7.07 -1.87 -3.95
CA PRO A 95 -7.29 -3.31 -3.95
C PRO A 95 -7.33 -3.92 -2.55
N CYS A 96 -6.55 -3.39 -1.58
CA CYS A 96 -6.59 -3.85 -0.19
C CYS A 96 -7.97 -3.66 0.46
N TYR A 97 -8.54 -2.46 0.33
CA TYR A 97 -9.88 -2.18 0.86
C TYR A 97 -10.96 -3.02 0.19
N LEU A 98 -10.83 -3.21 -1.12
CA LEU A 98 -11.81 -3.96 -1.88
C LEU A 98 -11.71 -5.47 -1.58
N CYS A 99 -10.50 -6.01 -1.43
CA CYS A 99 -10.29 -7.39 -0.97
C CYS A 99 -10.87 -7.63 0.42
N ALA A 100 -10.75 -6.67 1.36
CA ALA A 100 -11.31 -6.79 2.70
C ALA A 100 -12.85 -6.83 2.74
N SER A 101 -13.51 -6.23 1.75
CA SER A 101 -14.97 -6.27 1.62
C SER A 101 -15.46 -7.49 0.82
N GLU A 102 -14.67 -8.00 -0.12
CA GLU A 102 -14.99 -9.19 -0.92
C GLU A 102 -14.80 -10.51 -0.16
N LEU A 103 -13.83 -10.59 0.76
CA LEU A 103 -13.59 -11.80 1.56
C LEU A 103 -14.65 -12.05 2.65
N MET A 104 -15.58 -11.12 2.85
CA MET A 104 -16.51 -11.13 3.98
C MET A 104 -17.96 -11.38 3.53
N PRO A 105 -18.74 -12.18 4.29
CA PRO A 105 -20.16 -12.36 4.03
C PRO A 105 -20.93 -11.05 4.22
N THR A 106 -22.06 -10.92 3.53
CA THR A 106 -22.85 -9.68 3.41
C THR A 106 -23.19 -9.03 4.75
N ASP A 107 -23.43 -9.85 5.78
CA ASP A 107 -23.82 -9.39 7.12
C ASP A 107 -22.70 -8.67 7.87
N VAL A 108 -21.43 -8.96 7.56
CA VAL A 108 -20.25 -8.38 8.24
C VAL A 108 -19.38 -7.52 7.32
N ARG A 109 -19.73 -7.40 6.04
CA ARG A 109 -18.97 -6.62 5.05
C ARG A 109 -18.81 -5.15 5.43
N ALA A 110 -19.89 -4.52 5.93
CA ALA A 110 -19.86 -3.13 6.38
C ALA A 110 -18.92 -2.96 7.59
N THR A 111 -19.02 -3.85 8.57
CA THR A 111 -18.17 -3.86 9.78
C THR A 111 -16.70 -4.11 9.45
N SER A 112 -16.41 -5.02 8.52
CA SER A 112 -15.03 -5.28 8.03
C SER A 112 -14.42 -4.03 7.41
N THR A 113 -15.16 -3.37 6.51
CA THR A 113 -14.68 -2.14 5.85
C THR A 113 -14.47 -1.02 6.87
N ALA A 114 -15.36 -0.89 7.86
CA ALA A 114 -15.20 0.05 8.97
C ALA A 114 -13.95 -0.24 9.82
N SER A 115 -13.69 -1.52 10.13
CA SER A 115 -12.50 -1.92 10.89
C SER A 115 -11.20 -1.60 10.13
N CYS A 116 -11.15 -1.84 8.81
CA CYS A 116 -10.03 -1.48 7.96
C CYS A 116 -9.78 0.04 7.95
N SER A 117 -10.86 0.84 7.93
CA SER A 117 -10.77 2.30 8.03
C SER A 117 -10.17 2.77 9.37
N ILE A 118 -10.58 2.18 10.48
CA ILE A 118 -10.04 2.51 11.82
C ILE A 118 -8.54 2.19 11.88
N VAL A 119 -8.15 0.99 11.43
CA VAL A 119 -6.73 0.59 11.38
C VAL A 119 -5.92 1.52 10.47
N GLY A 120 -6.46 1.90 9.32
CA GLY A 120 -5.83 2.85 8.41
C GLY A 120 -5.58 4.22 9.05
N ARG A 121 -6.52 4.71 9.88
CA ARG A 121 -6.36 5.97 10.62
C ARG A 121 -5.30 5.86 11.71
N ILE A 122 -5.27 4.76 12.48
CA ILE A 122 -4.21 4.51 13.48
C ILE A 122 -2.84 4.46 12.79
N ALA A 123 -2.76 3.80 11.63
CA ALA A 123 -1.55 3.73 10.83
C ALA A 123 -1.08 5.10 10.31
N ASN A 124 -2.00 6.03 10.02
CA ASN A 124 -1.64 7.40 9.62
C ASN A 124 -1.10 8.22 10.80
N ILE A 125 -1.65 8.03 12.01
CA ILE A 125 -1.08 8.62 13.24
C ILE A 125 0.33 8.08 13.48
N GLY A 126 0.54 6.77 13.32
CA GLY A 126 1.88 6.19 13.43
C GLY A 126 2.87 6.77 12.42
N ALA A 127 2.42 7.01 11.19
CA ALA A 127 3.24 7.63 10.16
C ALA A 127 3.59 9.10 10.46
N SER A 128 2.68 9.91 11.02
CA SER A 128 3.03 11.29 11.41
C SER A 128 4.05 11.33 12.54
N MET A 129 3.97 10.41 13.51
CA MET A 129 4.99 10.28 14.56
C MET A 129 6.36 9.86 14.00
N LEU A 130 6.39 8.93 13.05
CA LEU A 130 7.63 8.51 12.39
C LEU A 130 8.25 9.62 11.53
N SER A 131 7.44 10.48 10.92
CA SER A 131 7.94 11.63 10.16
C SER A 131 8.70 12.62 11.05
N GLY A 132 8.37 12.71 12.35
CA GLY A 132 9.14 13.50 13.31
C GLY A 132 10.55 12.94 13.53
N LEU A 133 10.71 11.61 13.45
CA LEU A 133 12.00 10.92 13.63
C LEU A 133 12.97 11.13 12.46
N LYS A 134 12.46 11.58 11.30
CA LYS A 134 13.27 11.96 10.13
C LYS A 134 14.32 13.03 10.45
N THR A 135 14.02 13.91 11.42
CA THR A 135 14.91 15.00 11.85
C THR A 135 16.20 14.50 12.50
N VAL A 136 16.21 13.27 13.03
CA VAL A 136 17.37 12.65 13.70
C VAL A 136 18.01 11.59 12.81
N TYR A 137 17.22 10.79 12.09
CA TYR A 137 17.73 9.72 11.23
C TYR A 137 16.89 9.54 9.96
N GLU A 138 17.24 10.33 8.94
CA GLU A 138 16.55 10.38 7.64
C GLU A 138 16.43 9.04 6.89
N PRO A 139 17.46 8.15 6.86
CA PRO A 139 17.33 6.83 6.21
C PRO A 139 16.36 5.88 6.95
N GLY A 140 16.22 6.04 8.27
CA GLY A 140 15.47 5.10 9.10
C GLY A 140 13.99 5.06 8.78
N VAL A 141 13.44 6.21 8.39
CA VAL A 141 12.02 6.33 8.01
C VAL A 141 11.73 5.49 6.76
N HIS A 142 12.64 5.49 5.78
CA HIS A 142 12.53 4.67 4.58
C HIS A 142 12.76 3.18 4.84
N MET A 143 13.64 2.83 5.79
CA MET A 143 13.81 1.44 6.23
C MET A 143 12.55 0.87 6.89
N ILE A 144 11.89 1.64 7.74
CA ILE A 144 10.64 1.17 8.39
C ILE A 144 9.54 0.99 7.35
N SER A 145 9.44 1.89 6.38
CA SER A 145 8.55 1.73 5.21
C SER A 145 8.85 0.46 4.42
N MET A 146 10.13 0.12 4.22
CA MET A 146 10.54 -1.10 3.53
C MET A 146 10.13 -2.35 4.33
N VAL A 147 10.37 -2.38 5.64
CA VAL A 147 9.98 -3.51 6.51
C VAL A 147 8.47 -3.69 6.52
N CYS A 148 7.71 -2.60 6.64
CA CYS A 148 6.24 -2.63 6.60
C CYS A 148 5.73 -3.12 5.23
N GLY A 149 6.36 -2.67 4.13
CA GLY A 149 6.04 -3.11 2.78
C GLY A 149 6.33 -4.59 2.56
N THR A 150 7.48 -5.09 3.01
CA THR A 150 7.85 -6.51 2.92
C THR A 150 6.94 -7.39 3.78
N ALA A 151 6.58 -6.94 4.99
CA ALA A 151 5.60 -7.62 5.82
C ALA A 151 4.24 -7.71 5.12
N ASN A 152 3.81 -6.65 4.42
CA ASN A 152 2.57 -6.68 3.62
C ASN A 152 2.66 -7.70 2.48
N VAL A 153 3.78 -7.79 1.76
CA VAL A 153 4.00 -8.83 0.73
C VAL A 153 3.94 -10.23 1.35
N LEU A 154 4.59 -10.44 2.49
CA LEU A 154 4.69 -11.74 3.14
C LEU A 154 3.32 -12.20 3.65
N VAL A 155 2.56 -11.31 4.29
CA VAL A 155 1.18 -11.58 4.72
C VAL A 155 0.28 -11.82 3.52
N ALA A 156 0.39 -11.01 2.45
CA ALA A 156 -0.36 -11.24 1.22
C ALA A 156 0.01 -12.54 0.51
N PHE A 157 1.25 -13.00 0.66
CA PHE A 157 1.70 -14.26 0.08
C PHE A 157 1.19 -15.47 0.86
N LEU A 158 1.24 -15.42 2.21
CA LEU A 158 0.83 -16.54 3.07
C LEU A 158 -0.68 -16.61 3.34
N TRP A 159 -1.32 -15.47 3.60
CA TRP A 159 -2.72 -15.40 4.07
C TRP A 159 -3.73 -15.05 2.99
N LEU A 160 -3.33 -14.38 1.90
CA LEU A 160 -4.27 -14.04 0.83
C LEU A 160 -4.46 -15.26 -0.08
N GLN A 161 -5.58 -15.95 0.06
CA GLN A 161 -6.01 -16.92 -0.95
C GLN A 161 -6.32 -16.18 -2.26
N GLU A 162 -5.98 -16.76 -3.41
CA GLU A 162 -6.38 -16.19 -4.70
C GLU A 162 -7.91 -16.15 -4.79
N THR A 163 -8.48 -14.95 -4.84
CA THR A 163 -9.92 -14.75 -5.11
C THR A 163 -10.29 -14.97 -6.58
N LYS A 164 -9.35 -15.45 -7.43
CA LYS A 164 -9.64 -15.79 -8.83
C LYS A 164 -10.02 -17.28 -8.88
N ASN A 165 -11.33 -17.55 -9.08
CA ASN A 165 -12.01 -18.86 -9.14
C ASN A 165 -12.66 -19.40 -7.84
N CYS A 166 -12.71 -18.67 -6.73
CA CYS A 166 -13.62 -19.03 -5.64
C CYS A 166 -14.99 -18.37 -5.85
N SER A 167 -15.96 -19.17 -6.29
CA SER A 167 -17.38 -18.82 -6.29
C SER A 167 -17.80 -18.28 -4.91
N LEU A 168 -18.51 -17.16 -4.89
CA LEU A 168 -19.15 -16.53 -3.71
C LEU A 168 -20.03 -17.50 -2.89
N ASP A 169 -20.40 -18.66 -3.44
CA ASP A 169 -21.17 -19.72 -2.76
C ASP A 169 -20.36 -20.47 -1.69
N SER A 170 -19.02 -20.47 -1.77
CA SER A 170 -18.16 -21.24 -0.85
C SER A 170 -17.76 -20.45 0.42
N ALA A 171 -17.94 -19.13 0.43
CA ALA A 171 -17.63 -18.29 1.58
C ALA A 171 -18.66 -18.42 2.73
N GLY A 172 -19.83 -19.02 2.47
CA GLY A 172 -20.86 -19.30 3.47
C GLY A 172 -20.94 -20.75 3.97
N LYS A 173 -20.34 -21.72 3.26
CA LYS A 173 -20.55 -23.16 3.56
C LYS A 173 -19.63 -23.78 4.60
N LYS A 174 -18.58 -23.07 5.06
CA LYS A 174 -17.60 -23.66 5.99
C LYS A 174 -17.99 -23.55 7.48
N SER A 175 -19.20 -23.07 7.77
CA SER A 175 -19.66 -22.86 9.16
C SER A 175 -20.79 -23.80 9.61
N GLU A 176 -21.30 -24.71 8.77
CA GLU A 176 -22.45 -25.56 9.12
C GLU A 176 -22.16 -27.06 9.31
N GLU A 177 -20.90 -27.52 9.21
CA GLU A 177 -20.59 -28.95 9.33
C GLU A 177 -19.74 -29.30 10.55
N SER A 178 -20.31 -29.02 11.74
CA SER A 178 -19.99 -29.66 13.04
C SER A 178 -20.99 -29.06 14.04
N GLU A 179 -22.12 -29.67 14.41
CA GLU A 179 -22.27 -30.90 15.22
C GLU A 179 -23.78 -31.25 15.38
N PRO A 180 -24.17 -32.40 15.98
CA PRO A 180 -25.08 -33.38 15.40
C PRO A 180 -26.53 -33.33 15.89
N LYS A 181 -27.41 -34.02 15.15
CA LYS A 181 -28.77 -34.39 15.57
C LYS A 181 -28.74 -35.20 16.86
N THR A 182 -29.48 -34.74 17.87
CA THR A 182 -30.10 -35.61 18.90
C THR A 182 -31.51 -35.11 19.17
#